data_AF-A0A0L0BSD6-F1
#
_entry.id   AF-A0A0L0BSD6-F1
#
_cell.length_a   1.000
_cell.length_b   1.000
_cell.length_c   1.000
_cell.angle_alpha   90.00
_cell.angle_beta   90.00
_cell.angle_gamma   90.00
#
_symmetry.space_group_name_H-M   'P 1'
#
loop_
_entity.id
_entity.type
_entity.pdbx_description
1 polymer ?
#
loop_
_entity_poly.entity_id
_entity_poly.type
_entity_poly.pdbx_seq_one_letter_code
_entity_poly.pdbx_strand_id
1 'polypeptide(L)'
;MPHMVTMENGQSQTIQEMLGCIERYNPDHLKTLEAYVEDQAKNNTYDLEANLAVLKLYQFNPHMLNFDITYTILLKSLTNLPHTDFVMAKCLLLPQQMKNETVQTIIDLADILERTDFTLFWQRAEVNKSIFRHIQGFHDSIRKFVCHVVNITFQTIKKDLLKEMLGGIEDATLDKWMKQYGWKRDGNLVIVASQDEKIKTKNITEKIEFDNVGGLMAQCL
;
A
#
# COMPACT_ATOMS: atom_id res chain seq x y z
N MET A 1 8.35 -4.29 -19.89
CA MET A 1 9.33 -5.32 -20.28
C MET A 1 9.67 -6.10 -19.02
N PRO A 2 9.93 -7.42 -19.06
CA PRO A 2 10.37 -8.12 -17.86
C PRO A 2 11.69 -7.49 -17.40
N HIS A 3 11.74 -7.05 -16.14
CA HIS A 3 12.98 -6.58 -15.55
C HIS A 3 13.89 -7.78 -15.40
N MET A 4 15.00 -7.76 -16.14
CA MET A 4 15.99 -8.84 -16.13
C MET A 4 17.18 -8.38 -15.31
N VAL A 5 17.65 -9.26 -14.41
CA VAL A 5 18.84 -9.07 -13.60
C VAL A 5 19.94 -9.96 -14.17
N THR A 6 21.12 -9.41 -14.41
CA THR A 6 22.30 -10.19 -14.83
C THR A 6 22.98 -10.76 -13.60
N MET A 7 22.98 -12.07 -13.49
CA MET A 7 23.63 -12.82 -12.41
C MET A 7 25.16 -12.84 -12.56
N GLU A 8 25.89 -13.13 -11.49
CA GLU A 8 27.37 -13.24 -11.51
C GLU A 8 27.89 -14.32 -12.49
N ASN A 9 27.07 -15.32 -12.80
CA ASN A 9 27.38 -16.36 -13.77
C ASN A 9 27.11 -15.95 -15.24
N GLY A 10 26.71 -14.70 -15.49
CA GLY A 10 26.41 -14.15 -16.81
C GLY A 10 25.01 -14.47 -17.36
N GLN A 11 24.16 -15.18 -16.59
CA GLN A 11 22.78 -15.47 -16.99
C GLN A 11 21.85 -14.32 -16.62
N SER A 12 20.87 -14.02 -17.48
CA SER A 12 19.83 -13.03 -17.17
C SER A 12 18.59 -13.74 -16.66
N GLN A 13 18.16 -13.42 -15.44
CA GLN A 13 16.96 -13.99 -14.80
C GLN A 13 15.92 -12.91 -14.52
N THR A 14 14.66 -13.32 -14.35
CA THR A 14 13.62 -12.39 -13.90
C THR A 14 13.82 -12.02 -12.43
N ILE A 15 13.30 -10.86 -12.01
CA ILE A 15 13.36 -10.44 -10.60
C ILE A 15 12.77 -11.51 -9.67
N GLN A 16 11.69 -12.19 -10.06
CA GLN A 16 11.05 -13.23 -9.24
C GLN A 16 11.95 -14.46 -9.04
N GLU A 17 12.65 -14.92 -10.08
CA GLU A 17 13.59 -16.04 -9.97
C GLU A 17 14.81 -15.67 -9.12
N MET A 18 15.29 -14.44 -9.25
CA MET A 18 16.39 -13.91 -8.46
C MET A 18 16.05 -13.80 -6.98
N LEU A 19 14.84 -13.33 -6.65
CA LEU A 19 14.35 -13.21 -5.27
C LEU A 19 14.23 -14.55 -4.55
N GLY A 20 14.02 -15.65 -5.30
CA GLY A 20 14.02 -17.01 -4.78
C GLY A 20 15.40 -17.60 -4.47
N CYS A 21 16.48 -16.91 -4.87
CA CYS A 21 17.87 -17.37 -4.74
C CYS A 21 18.67 -16.54 -3.73
N ILE A 22 19.91 -16.97 -3.44
CA ILE A 22 20.84 -16.22 -2.57
C ILE A 22 21.19 -14.83 -3.11
N GLU A 23 21.07 -14.64 -4.43
CA GLU A 23 21.31 -13.39 -5.14
C GLU A 23 20.43 -12.23 -4.66
N ARG A 24 19.32 -12.51 -3.98
CA ARG A 24 18.45 -11.48 -3.36
C ARG A 24 19.17 -10.56 -2.37
N TYR A 25 20.32 -10.97 -1.85
CA TYR A 25 21.13 -10.22 -0.90
C TYR A 25 22.35 -9.54 -1.54
N ASN A 26 22.54 -9.69 -2.85
CA ASN A 26 23.64 -9.07 -3.56
C ASN A 26 23.36 -7.55 -3.74
N PRO A 27 24.22 -6.66 -3.19
CA PRO A 27 24.03 -5.22 -3.33
C PRO A 27 24.16 -4.70 -4.77
N ASP A 28 24.81 -5.46 -5.67
CA ASP A 28 24.96 -5.05 -7.07
C ASP A 28 23.61 -4.99 -7.81
N HIS A 29 22.64 -5.79 -7.37
CA HIS A 29 21.29 -5.82 -7.95
C HIS A 29 20.38 -4.70 -7.42
N LEU A 30 20.82 -3.94 -6.41
CA LEU A 30 20.02 -2.92 -5.75
C LEU A 30 19.50 -1.88 -6.74
N LYS A 31 20.35 -1.36 -7.63
CA LYS A 31 19.94 -0.36 -8.64
C LYS A 31 18.85 -0.87 -9.58
N THR A 32 18.90 -2.15 -9.94
CA THR A 32 17.88 -2.78 -10.79
C THR A 32 16.56 -2.93 -10.05
N LEU A 33 16.63 -3.29 -8.76
CA LEU A 33 15.45 -3.37 -7.89
C LEU A 33 14.84 -1.99 -7.61
N GLU A 34 15.65 -0.95 -7.40
CA GLU A 34 15.19 0.44 -7.26
C GLU A 34 14.43 0.91 -8.51
N ALA A 35 14.99 0.66 -9.70
CA ALA A 35 14.32 0.96 -10.96
C ALA A 35 13.00 0.18 -11.12
N TYR A 36 12.96 -1.07 -10.63
CA TYR A 36 11.72 -1.86 -10.62
C TYR A 36 10.65 -1.27 -9.68
N VAL A 37 11.04 -0.77 -8.50
CA VAL A 37 10.11 -0.06 -7.59
C VAL A 37 9.56 1.20 -8.25
N GLU A 38 10.40 1.98 -8.94
CA GLU A 38 9.91 3.15 -9.67
C GLU A 38 8.93 2.76 -10.78
N ASP A 39 9.18 1.67 -11.50
CA ASP A 39 8.29 1.19 -12.55
C ASP A 39 6.98 0.66 -11.98
N GLN A 40 6.98 0.09 -10.76
CA GLN A 40 5.75 -0.22 -10.03
C GLN A 40 4.92 1.04 -9.70
N ALA A 41 5.58 2.16 -9.38
CA ALA A 41 4.91 3.43 -9.15
C ALA A 41 4.33 4.02 -10.45
N LYS A 42 5.06 3.94 -11.56
CA LYS A 42 4.65 4.47 -12.87
C LYS A 42 3.56 3.65 -13.54
N ASN A 43 3.58 2.32 -13.41
CA ASN A 43 2.66 1.41 -14.11
C ASN A 43 1.51 0.90 -13.22
N ASN A 44 1.44 1.36 -11.97
CA ASN A 44 0.48 0.90 -10.98
C ASN A 44 0.48 -0.64 -10.78
N THR A 45 1.66 -1.27 -10.84
CA THR A 45 1.86 -2.68 -10.45
C THR A 45 2.34 -2.76 -9.01
N TYR A 46 2.34 -3.94 -8.41
CA TYR A 46 2.76 -4.10 -7.02
C TYR A 46 3.39 -5.48 -6.79
N ASP A 47 4.59 -5.48 -6.22
CA ASP A 47 5.39 -6.65 -5.90
C ASP A 47 5.98 -6.51 -4.50
N LEU A 48 5.30 -7.08 -3.50
CA LEU A 48 5.69 -6.98 -2.09
C LEU A 48 7.08 -7.57 -1.85
N GLU A 49 7.40 -8.72 -2.45
CA GLU A 49 8.64 -9.43 -2.17
C GLU A 49 9.85 -8.61 -2.64
N ALA A 50 9.77 -8.03 -3.84
CA ALA A 50 10.81 -7.12 -4.35
C ALA A 50 10.96 -5.88 -3.46
N ASN A 51 9.84 -5.30 -3.01
CA ASN A 51 9.84 -4.12 -2.15
C ASN A 51 10.51 -4.40 -0.79
N LEU A 52 10.18 -5.53 -0.15
CA LEU A 52 10.80 -5.94 1.12
C LEU A 52 12.28 -6.30 0.93
N ALA A 53 12.66 -6.90 -0.20
CA ALA A 53 14.06 -7.19 -0.51
C ALA A 53 14.91 -5.92 -0.60
N VAL A 54 14.41 -4.85 -1.24
CA VAL A 54 15.08 -3.54 -1.27
C VAL A 54 15.29 -2.97 0.13
N LEU A 55 14.24 -2.97 0.98
CA LEU A 55 14.36 -2.50 2.36
C LEU A 55 15.36 -3.33 3.16
N LYS A 56 15.39 -4.65 2.96
CA LYS A 56 16.33 -5.55 3.61
C LYS A 56 17.77 -5.32 3.14
N LEU A 57 17.98 -5.04 1.84
CA LEU A 57 19.30 -4.65 1.31
C LEU A 57 19.81 -3.34 1.92
N TYR A 58 18.93 -2.36 2.15
CA TYR A 58 19.29 -1.13 2.86
C TYR A 58 19.67 -1.38 4.32
N GLN A 59 19.04 -2.34 5.00
CA GLN A 59 19.45 -2.71 6.36
C GLN A 59 20.88 -3.28 6.40
N PHE A 60 21.22 -4.15 5.45
CA PHE A 60 22.56 -4.73 5.37
C PHE A 60 23.60 -3.72 4.88
N ASN A 61 23.20 -2.77 4.04
CA ASN A 61 24.08 -1.77 3.44
C ASN A 61 23.57 -0.34 3.68
N PRO A 62 23.67 0.23 4.90
CA PRO A 62 23.14 1.56 5.22
C PRO A 62 23.71 2.69 4.36
N HIS A 63 24.89 2.52 3.80
CA HIS A 63 25.55 3.49 2.92
C HIS A 63 24.87 3.66 1.55
N MET A 64 24.12 2.65 1.12
CA MET A 64 23.42 2.64 -0.17
C MET A 64 21.94 3.07 -0.05
N LEU A 65 21.54 3.55 1.13
CA LEU A 65 20.16 3.89 1.43
C LEU A 65 19.67 5.04 0.54
N ASN A 66 18.54 4.79 -0.12
CA ASN A 66 17.84 5.79 -0.91
C ASN A 66 16.47 6.10 -0.26
N PHE A 67 16.31 7.35 0.16
CA PHE A 67 15.10 7.83 0.80
C PHE A 67 13.91 7.87 -0.17
N ASP A 68 14.11 8.26 -1.43
CA ASP A 68 13.03 8.39 -2.41
C ASP A 68 12.39 7.04 -2.74
N ILE A 69 13.22 6.00 -2.87
CA ILE A 69 12.74 4.62 -3.05
C ILE A 69 12.04 4.12 -1.79
N THR A 70 12.57 4.42 -0.61
CA THR A 70 11.92 4.09 0.67
C THR A 70 10.52 4.69 0.75
N TYR A 71 10.35 5.98 0.40
CA TYR A 71 9.04 6.64 0.36
C TYR A 71 8.11 5.94 -0.62
N THR A 72 8.61 5.62 -1.81
CA THR A 72 7.82 4.96 -2.85
C THR A 72 7.33 3.59 -2.40
N ILE A 73 8.17 2.79 -1.74
CA ILE A 73 7.78 1.49 -1.17
C ILE A 73 6.66 1.66 -0.12
N LEU A 74 6.85 2.59 0.83
CA LEU A 74 5.86 2.82 1.89
C LEU A 74 4.52 3.33 1.33
N LEU A 75 4.55 4.20 0.33
CA LEU A 75 3.32 4.68 -0.29
C LEU A 75 2.65 3.60 -1.13
N LYS A 76 3.42 2.76 -1.83
CA LYS A 76 2.88 1.64 -2.59
C LYS A 76 2.25 0.58 -1.69
N SER A 77 2.81 0.31 -0.50
CA SER A 77 2.17 -0.59 0.45
C SER A 77 0.85 -0.02 0.99
N LEU A 78 0.71 1.31 1.15
CA LEU A 78 -0.60 1.93 1.44
C LEU A 78 -1.63 1.72 0.32
N THR A 79 -1.20 1.65 -0.94
CA THR A 79 -2.12 1.35 -2.06
C THR A 79 -2.64 -0.08 -2.07
N ASN A 80 -2.02 -0.99 -1.31
CA ASN A 80 -2.41 -2.40 -1.21
C ASN A 80 -3.24 -2.73 0.05
N LEU A 81 -3.66 -1.72 0.83
CA LEU A 81 -4.62 -1.93 1.92
C LEU A 81 -5.89 -2.63 1.40
N PRO A 82 -6.46 -3.61 2.13
CA PRO A 82 -6.31 -3.87 3.58
C PRO A 82 -5.17 -4.81 4.00
N HIS A 83 -4.27 -5.19 3.10
CA HIS A 83 -3.16 -6.11 3.43
C HIS A 83 -2.17 -5.49 4.41
N THR A 84 -1.49 -6.34 5.17
CA THR A 84 -0.58 -5.97 6.27
C THR A 84 0.83 -5.54 5.82
N ASP A 85 1.00 -5.32 4.52
CA ASP A 85 2.26 -4.98 3.85
C ASP A 85 2.93 -3.73 4.42
N PHE A 86 2.15 -2.72 4.80
CA PHE A 86 2.69 -1.49 5.37
C PHE A 86 3.42 -1.77 6.70
N VAL A 87 2.85 -2.65 7.53
CA VAL A 87 3.47 -3.05 8.80
C VAL A 87 4.77 -3.80 8.55
N MET A 88 4.79 -4.73 7.58
CA MET A 88 6.00 -5.45 7.20
C MET A 88 7.10 -4.49 6.72
N ALA A 89 6.77 -3.53 5.85
CA ALA A 89 7.71 -2.52 5.38
C ALA A 89 8.22 -1.63 6.53
N LYS A 90 7.34 -1.20 7.45
CA LYS A 90 7.68 -0.40 8.63
C LYS A 90 8.66 -1.13 9.56
N CYS A 91 8.48 -2.44 9.77
CA CYS A 91 9.40 -3.27 10.56
C CYS A 91 10.80 -3.39 9.95
N LEU A 92 10.93 -3.16 8.65
CA LEU A 92 12.21 -3.20 7.97
C LEU A 92 12.94 -1.84 7.88
N LEU A 93 12.37 -0.77 8.42
CA LEU A 93 13.01 0.55 8.39
C LEU A 93 14.12 0.68 9.45
N LEU A 94 15.22 1.30 9.06
CA LEU A 94 16.30 1.68 9.97
C LEU A 94 15.88 2.87 10.86
N PRO A 95 16.43 3.00 12.08
CA PRO A 95 16.15 4.14 12.96
C PRO A 95 16.43 5.51 12.32
N GLN A 96 17.41 5.59 11.42
CA GLN A 96 17.72 6.81 10.67
C GLN A 96 16.61 7.16 9.66
N GLN A 97 16.01 6.17 9.00
CA GLN A 97 14.85 6.37 8.11
C GLN A 97 13.64 6.82 8.90
N MET A 98 13.42 6.25 10.08
CA MET A 98 12.31 6.64 10.95
C MET A 98 12.42 8.09 11.43
N LYS A 99 13.61 8.68 11.56
CA LYS A 99 13.75 10.09 11.96
C LYS A 99 13.45 11.09 10.85
N ASN A 100 13.30 10.63 9.61
CA ASN A 100 13.04 11.49 8.47
C ASN A 100 11.58 11.99 8.48
N GLU A 101 11.39 13.30 8.28
CA GLU A 101 10.08 13.96 8.37
C GLU A 101 9.06 13.41 7.35
N THR A 102 9.52 13.06 6.15
CA THR A 102 8.67 12.49 5.10
C THR A 102 8.20 11.08 5.47
N VAL A 103 9.09 10.25 6.03
CA VAL A 103 8.71 8.91 6.53
C VAL A 103 7.70 9.04 7.66
N GLN A 104 7.93 9.94 8.62
CA GLN A 104 6.99 10.20 9.71
C GLN A 104 5.62 10.62 9.19
N THR A 105 5.59 11.52 8.20
CA THR A 105 4.34 11.95 7.55
C THR A 105 3.61 10.78 6.89
N ILE A 106 4.33 9.87 6.21
CA ILE A 106 3.73 8.68 5.58
C ILE A 106 3.19 7.71 6.64
N ILE A 107 3.90 7.53 7.75
CA ILE A 107 3.44 6.70 8.87
C ILE A 107 2.19 7.32 9.51
N ASP A 108 2.17 8.63 9.76
CA ASP A 108 0.99 9.31 10.29
C ASP A 108 -0.22 9.14 9.37
N LEU A 109 -0.03 9.23 8.06
CA LEU A 109 -1.09 8.99 7.08
C LEU A 109 -1.59 7.54 7.11
N ALA A 110 -0.69 6.57 7.27
CA ALA A 110 -1.04 5.17 7.45
C ALA A 110 -1.89 4.95 8.70
N ASP A 111 -1.46 5.52 9.83
CA ASP A 111 -2.16 5.42 11.11
C ASP A 111 -3.58 6.04 11.04
N ILE A 112 -3.75 7.13 10.29
CA ILE A 112 -5.07 7.74 10.04
C ILE A 112 -5.97 6.81 9.20
N LEU A 113 -5.41 6.17 8.16
CA LEU A 113 -6.15 5.19 7.35
C LEU A 113 -6.56 3.96 8.15
N GLU A 114 -5.68 3.46 9.04
CA GLU A 114 -6.00 2.35 9.96
C GLU A 114 -7.11 2.72 10.94
N ARG A 115 -7.12 3.96 11.44
CA ARG A 115 -8.21 4.49 12.28
C ARG A 115 -9.50 4.78 11.50
N THR A 116 -9.49 4.62 10.19
CA THR A 116 -10.62 4.89 9.28
C THR A 116 -11.13 6.34 9.31
N ASP A 117 -10.28 7.28 9.72
CA ASP A 117 -10.61 8.72 9.66
C ASP A 117 -10.25 9.27 8.28
N PHE A 118 -11.08 8.95 7.29
CA PHE A 118 -10.82 9.29 5.91
C PHE A 118 -10.87 10.80 5.66
N THR A 119 -11.71 11.54 6.38
CA THR A 119 -11.81 13.00 6.23
C THR A 119 -10.50 13.67 6.61
N LEU A 120 -9.91 13.27 7.76
CA LEU A 120 -8.61 13.76 8.17
C LEU A 120 -7.50 13.32 7.19
N PHE A 121 -7.57 12.09 6.67
CA PHE A 121 -6.61 11.60 5.68
C PHE A 121 -6.59 12.51 4.44
N TRP A 122 -7.75 12.81 3.85
CA TRP A 122 -7.81 13.64 2.64
C TRP A 122 -7.30 15.06 2.88
N GLN A 123 -7.58 15.64 4.05
CA GLN A 123 -7.02 16.95 4.43
C GLN A 123 -5.50 16.92 4.53
N ARG A 124 -4.92 15.89 5.15
CA ARG A 124 -3.47 15.73 5.27
C ARG A 124 -2.80 15.39 3.95
N ALA A 125 -3.45 14.60 3.09
CA ALA A 125 -2.96 14.26 1.75
C ALA A 125 -2.94 15.50 0.84
N GLU A 126 -3.93 16.39 0.96
CA GLU A 126 -4.02 17.64 0.20
C GLU A 126 -2.85 18.60 0.49
N VAL A 127 -2.39 18.66 1.75
CA VAL A 127 -1.22 19.46 2.14
C VAL A 127 0.08 18.85 1.60
N ASN A 128 0.16 17.53 1.54
CA ASN A 128 1.37 16.78 1.19
C ASN A 128 1.38 16.25 -0.25
N LYS A 129 0.65 16.89 -1.17
CA LYS A 129 0.49 16.44 -2.58
C LYS A 129 1.77 16.10 -3.32
N SER A 130 2.87 16.80 -3.01
CA SER A 130 4.16 16.57 -3.66
C SER A 130 4.68 15.14 -3.44
N ILE A 131 4.35 14.52 -2.30
CA ILE A 131 4.82 13.19 -1.90
C ILE A 131 4.19 12.08 -2.76
N PHE A 132 2.98 12.27 -3.28
CA PHE A 132 2.23 11.22 -4.00
C PHE A 132 2.28 11.35 -5.52
N ARG A 133 2.86 12.44 -6.05
CA ARG A 133 2.72 12.83 -7.46
C ARG A 133 3.26 11.80 -8.44
N HIS A 134 4.29 11.04 -8.05
CA HIS A 134 4.94 10.04 -8.89
C HIS A 134 4.23 8.68 -8.88
N ILE A 135 3.22 8.48 -8.02
CA ILE A 135 2.51 7.20 -7.90
C ILE A 135 1.21 7.28 -8.69
N GLN A 136 1.15 6.53 -9.79
CA GLN A 136 -0.04 6.45 -10.61
C GLN A 136 -1.16 5.73 -9.84
N GLY A 137 -2.33 6.35 -9.76
CA GLY A 137 -3.53 5.73 -9.19
C GLY A 137 -3.60 5.70 -7.66
N PHE A 138 -2.72 6.43 -6.95
CA PHE A 138 -2.70 6.46 -5.48
C PHE A 138 -4.06 6.76 -4.85
N HIS A 139 -4.70 7.88 -5.22
CA HIS A 139 -6.01 8.26 -4.67
C HIS A 139 -7.11 7.23 -4.97
N ASP A 140 -7.09 6.61 -6.15
CA ASP A 140 -8.09 5.62 -6.51
C ASP A 140 -7.90 4.32 -5.74
N SER A 141 -6.66 3.91 -5.46
CA SER A 141 -6.37 2.78 -4.58
C SER A 141 -6.83 3.03 -3.15
N ILE A 142 -6.61 4.23 -2.60
CA ILE A 142 -7.15 4.59 -1.29
C ILE A 142 -8.68 4.57 -1.30
N ARG A 143 -9.34 5.11 -2.34
CA ARG A 143 -10.80 5.04 -2.47
C ARG A 143 -11.33 3.61 -2.55
N LYS A 144 -10.63 2.68 -3.22
CA LYS A 144 -10.98 1.25 -3.21
C LYS A 144 -10.97 0.69 -1.79
N PHE A 145 -9.97 1.07 -0.98
CA PHE A 145 -9.90 0.69 0.43
C PHE A 145 -11.05 1.31 1.23
N VAL A 146 -11.37 2.61 1.06
CA VAL A 146 -12.54 3.24 1.70
C VAL A 146 -13.83 2.49 1.34
N CYS A 147 -14.03 2.18 0.06
CA CYS A 147 -15.20 1.43 -0.41
C CYS A 147 -15.25 0.02 0.21
N HIS A 148 -14.11 -0.65 0.34
CA HIS A 148 -14.02 -1.95 1.02
C HIS A 148 -14.46 -1.86 2.49
N VAL A 149 -13.95 -0.87 3.23
CA VAL A 149 -14.33 -0.62 4.64
C VAL A 149 -15.83 -0.30 4.75
N VAL A 150 -16.35 0.56 3.87
CA VAL A 150 -17.78 0.91 3.84
C VAL A 150 -18.65 -0.32 3.60
N ASN A 151 -18.23 -1.20 2.68
CA ASN A 151 -18.95 -2.42 2.35
C ASN A 151 -19.10 -3.38 3.53
N ILE A 152 -18.11 -3.42 4.43
CA ILE A 152 -18.14 -4.25 5.62
C ILE A 152 -18.96 -3.58 6.74
N THR A 153 -18.73 -2.29 6.97
CA THR A 153 -19.23 -1.57 8.16
C THR A 153 -20.66 -1.07 8.03
N PHE A 154 -21.08 -0.58 6.86
CA PHE A 154 -22.39 0.08 6.68
C PHE A 154 -23.42 -0.81 5.99
N GLN A 155 -24.67 -0.76 6.45
CA GLN A 155 -25.82 -1.33 5.72
C GLN A 155 -26.42 -0.26 4.80
N THR A 156 -26.60 0.93 5.36
CA THR A 156 -27.06 2.13 4.66
C THR A 156 -26.20 3.30 5.11
N ILE A 157 -25.78 4.14 4.16
CA ILE A 157 -24.94 5.32 4.42
C ILE A 157 -25.56 6.55 3.76
N LYS A 158 -25.46 7.72 4.40
CA LYS A 158 -25.88 8.99 3.78
C LYS A 158 -24.96 9.31 2.61
N LYS A 159 -25.54 9.77 1.50
CA LYS A 159 -24.77 10.16 0.31
C LYS A 159 -23.70 11.19 0.63
N ASP A 160 -24.04 12.20 1.43
CA ASP A 160 -23.13 13.29 1.81
C ASP A 160 -21.91 12.76 2.58
N LEU A 161 -22.14 11.89 3.57
CA LEU A 161 -21.06 11.26 4.34
C LEU A 161 -20.17 10.38 3.45
N LEU A 162 -20.76 9.61 2.53
CA LEU A 162 -19.99 8.78 1.60
C LEU A 162 -19.11 9.63 0.66
N LYS A 163 -19.61 10.79 0.22
CA LYS A 163 -18.81 11.74 -0.58
C LYS A 163 -17.66 12.32 0.22
N GLU A 164 -17.89 12.68 1.49
CA GLU A 164 -16.84 13.16 2.39
C GLU A 164 -15.75 12.09 2.61
N MET A 165 -16.15 10.84 2.90
CA MET A 165 -15.20 9.73 3.09
C MET A 165 -14.36 9.43 1.85
N LEU A 166 -14.88 9.68 0.64
CA LEU A 166 -14.16 9.49 -0.62
C LEU A 166 -13.32 10.71 -1.06
N GLY A 167 -13.28 11.76 -0.23
CA GLY A 167 -12.47 12.95 -0.46
C GLY A 167 -13.17 14.05 -1.25
N GLY A 168 -14.49 14.20 -1.07
CA GLY A 168 -15.27 15.28 -1.68
C GLY A 168 -15.51 15.12 -3.18
N ILE A 169 -15.67 13.87 -3.64
CA ILE A 169 -15.83 13.57 -5.07
C ILE A 169 -17.15 14.10 -5.65
N GLU A 170 -17.17 14.33 -6.96
CA GLU A 170 -18.38 14.67 -7.71
C GLU A 170 -19.38 13.51 -7.76
N ASP A 171 -20.66 13.85 -7.93
CA ASP A 171 -21.76 12.88 -8.02
C ASP A 171 -21.56 11.87 -9.16
N ALA A 172 -21.03 12.31 -10.30
CA ALA A 172 -20.77 11.44 -11.45
C ALA A 172 -19.70 10.37 -11.14
N THR A 173 -18.70 10.72 -10.34
CA THR A 173 -17.64 9.80 -9.91
C THR A 173 -18.18 8.86 -8.84
N LEU A 174 -19.00 9.36 -7.92
CA LEU A 174 -19.68 8.53 -6.93
C LEU A 174 -20.54 7.45 -7.61
N ASP A 175 -21.31 7.82 -8.64
CA ASP A 175 -22.15 6.86 -9.37
C ASP A 175 -21.32 5.74 -10.03
N LYS A 176 -20.07 6.00 -10.46
CA LYS A 176 -19.17 4.96 -10.97
C LYS A 176 -18.76 3.97 -9.87
N TRP A 177 -18.38 4.48 -8.70
CA TRP A 177 -18.03 3.64 -7.55
C TRP A 177 -19.24 2.84 -7.06
N MET A 178 -20.43 3.45 -7.00
CA MET A 178 -21.67 2.76 -6.64
C MET A 178 -21.97 1.61 -7.61
N LYS A 179 -21.83 1.82 -8.92
CA LYS A 179 -22.02 0.77 -9.93
C LYS A 179 -20.99 -0.35 -9.77
N GLN A 180 -19.72 -0.02 -9.53
CA GLN A 180 -18.65 -0.99 -9.38
C GLN A 180 -18.86 -1.90 -8.16
N TYR A 181 -19.40 -1.37 -7.06
CA TYR A 181 -19.63 -2.10 -5.81
C TYR A 181 -21.08 -2.60 -5.65
N GLY A 182 -21.94 -2.38 -6.65
CA GLY A 182 -23.33 -2.85 -6.64
C GLY A 182 -24.26 -2.13 -5.65
N TRP A 183 -23.88 -0.93 -5.19
CA TRP A 183 -24.67 -0.16 -4.22
C TRP A 183 -25.91 0.47 -4.85
N LYS A 184 -27.02 0.44 -4.12
CA LYS A 184 -28.30 0.99 -4.60
C LYS A 184 -28.57 2.36 -4.00
N ARG A 185 -29.13 3.26 -4.79
CA ARG A 185 -29.52 4.60 -4.35
C ARG A 185 -30.97 4.60 -3.88
N ASP A 186 -31.20 5.12 -2.68
CA ASP A 186 -32.52 5.34 -2.10
C ASP A 186 -32.62 6.80 -1.65
N GLY A 187 -32.96 7.69 -2.59
CA GLY A 187 -33.00 9.14 -2.36
C GLY A 187 -31.65 9.72 -1.92
N ASN A 188 -31.56 10.13 -0.64
CA ASN A 188 -30.33 10.64 -0.01
C ASN A 188 -29.49 9.56 0.70
N LEU A 189 -29.96 8.32 0.67
CA LEU A 189 -29.29 7.18 1.27
C LEU A 189 -28.73 6.26 0.18
N VAL A 190 -27.65 5.57 0.51
CA VAL A 190 -27.01 4.54 -0.31
C VAL A 190 -27.07 3.24 0.47
N ILE A 191 -27.75 2.25 -0.10
CA ILE A 191 -27.86 0.90 0.45
C ILE A 191 -26.65 0.11 -0.04
N VAL A 192 -25.81 -0.27 0.91
CA VAL A 192 -24.52 -0.92 0.72
C VAL A 192 -24.65 -2.45 0.81
N ALA A 193 -25.40 -2.96 1.79
CA ALA A 193 -25.61 -4.39 1.99
C ALA A 193 -26.95 -4.69 2.69
N SER A 194 -27.57 -5.82 2.33
CA SER A 194 -28.82 -6.29 2.95
C SER A 194 -28.54 -7.06 4.25
N GLN A 195 -29.50 -7.03 5.18
CA GLN A 195 -29.37 -7.53 6.56
C GLN A 195 -29.01 -9.04 6.66
N ASP A 196 -29.37 -9.84 5.66
CA ASP A 196 -29.11 -11.30 5.62
C ASP A 196 -27.63 -11.66 5.38
N GLU A 197 -26.82 -10.77 4.79
CA GLU A 197 -25.40 -11.06 4.49
C GLU A 197 -24.43 -10.78 5.66
N LYS A 198 -24.90 -10.13 6.72
CA LYS A 198 -24.04 -9.57 7.79
C LYS A 198 -23.96 -10.38 9.09
N ILE A 199 -24.65 -11.51 9.23
CA ILE A 199 -24.52 -12.39 10.41
C ILE A 199 -23.23 -13.24 10.35
N LYS A 200 -22.12 -12.66 9.90
CA LYS A 200 -20.79 -13.27 9.92
C LYS A 200 -19.79 -12.22 10.38
N THR A 201 -19.06 -12.48 11.45
CA THR A 201 -17.95 -11.63 11.90
C THR A 201 -16.95 -11.50 10.76
N LYS A 202 -16.86 -10.32 10.14
CA LYS A 202 -15.86 -10.02 9.11
C LYS A 202 -14.78 -9.18 9.75
N ASN A 203 -13.56 -9.71 9.83
CA ASN A 203 -12.41 -8.93 10.27
C ASN A 203 -12.10 -7.88 9.19
N ILE A 204 -12.14 -6.61 9.56
CA ILE A 204 -11.89 -5.46 8.68
C ILE A 204 -10.38 -5.30 8.41
N THR A 205 -9.57 -5.79 9.35
CA THR A 205 -8.12 -5.79 9.29
C THR A 205 -7.62 -7.23 9.40
N GLU A 206 -6.69 -7.59 8.53
CA GLU A 206 -5.96 -8.85 8.63
C GLU A 206 -5.15 -8.85 9.94
N LYS A 207 -5.38 -9.86 10.80
CA LYS A 207 -4.58 -10.03 12.01
C LYS A 207 -3.27 -10.69 11.61
N ILE A 208 -2.16 -10.04 11.94
CA ILE A 208 -0.83 -10.64 11.79
C ILE A 208 -0.62 -11.59 12.97
N GLU A 209 -0.59 -12.90 12.70
CA GLU A 209 -0.20 -13.91 13.67
C GLU A 209 1.32 -14.10 13.64
N PHE A 210 1.88 -14.66 14.73
CA PHE A 210 3.34 -14.84 14.86
C PHE A 210 3.94 -15.62 13.68
N ASP A 211 3.20 -16.59 13.13
CA ASP A 211 3.63 -17.41 12.00
C ASP A 211 3.84 -16.59 10.72
N ASN A 212 3.07 -15.50 10.52
CA ASN A 212 3.21 -14.60 9.37
C ASN A 212 4.52 -13.79 9.43
N VAL A 213 5.01 -13.48 10.64
CA VAL A 213 6.24 -12.71 10.86
C VAL A 213 7.45 -13.64 11.06
N GLY A 214 7.21 -14.85 11.59
CA GLY A 214 8.24 -15.83 11.90
C GLY A 214 9.06 -16.25 10.69
N GLY A 215 8.43 -16.42 9.52
CA GLY A 215 9.15 -16.73 8.27
C GLY A 215 10.10 -15.62 7.82
N LEU A 216 9.72 -14.35 8.03
CA LEU A 216 10.56 -13.19 7.71
C LEU A 216 11.71 -13.03 8.72
N MET A 217 11.45 -13.30 10.01
CA MET A 217 12.44 -13.20 11.09
C MET A 217 13.44 -14.35 11.09
N ALA A 218 13.03 -15.57 10.72
CA ALA A 218 13.91 -16.73 10.64
C ALA A 218 15.00 -16.58 9.56
N GLN A 219 14.75 -15.77 8.52
CA GLN A 219 15.72 -15.43 7.48
C GLN A 219 16.68 -14.30 7.88
N CYS A 220 16.72 -13.92 9.16
CA CYS A 220 17.64 -12.93 9.73
C CYS A 220 18.59 -13.53 10.79
N LEU A 221 18.65 -14.87 10.88
CA LEU A 221 19.63 -15.63 11.67
C LEU A 221 20.59 -16.38 10.77
#